data_AF-A0A8S9T296-F1
#
_entry.id   AF-A0A8S9T296-F1
#
_cell.length_a   1.000
_cell.length_b   1.000
_cell.length_c   1.000
_cell.angle_alpha   90.00
_cell.angle_beta   90.00
_cell.angle_gamma   90.00
#
_symmetry.space_group_name_H-M   'P 1'
#
loop_
_entity.id
_entity.type
_entity.pdbx_description
1 polymer ?
#
loop_
_entity_poly.entity_id
_entity_poly.type
_entity_poly.pdbx_seq_one_letter_code
_entity_poly.pdbx_strand_id
1 'polypeptide(L)'
;MLTWNSYWRCYWAAFGRVISENDSAQANHTAALFAAQCKISSGISGYVYHTVPVVVQVWLRHQRSYRDAIEEIVRLGGDTDTTAAIVGGIIGAGVGTSGLPKDWLNSLYEYPRTVEWMKSLGERLFEVSSSGKNQLPLPLSIPGLLVRNVLFLLIVLGHGFRRLLPPY
;
A
#
# COMPACT_ATOMS: atom_id res chain seq x y z
N MET A 1 -18.78 12.18 25.33
CA MET A 1 -19.78 12.65 24.34
C MET A 1 -19.04 13.47 23.29
N LEU A 2 -18.52 12.82 22.24
CA LEU A 2 -17.80 13.48 21.14
C LEU A 2 -18.84 14.25 20.30
N THR A 3 -18.77 15.57 20.33
CA THR A 3 -19.78 16.44 19.71
C THR A 3 -19.70 16.36 18.18
N TRP A 4 -20.87 16.35 17.55
CA TRP A 4 -21.19 16.40 16.12
C TRP A 4 -20.31 17.36 15.27
N ASN A 5 -19.68 18.36 15.89
CA ASN A 5 -18.86 19.39 15.25
C ASN A 5 -17.46 18.91 14.79
N SER A 6 -16.87 17.93 15.49
CA SER A 6 -15.51 17.47 15.17
C SER A 6 -15.48 16.57 13.93
N TYR A 7 -16.46 15.68 13.80
CA TYR A 7 -16.60 14.80 12.64
C TYR A 7 -16.85 15.58 11.34
N TRP A 8 -17.74 16.58 11.37
CA TRP A 8 -18.03 17.40 10.19
C TRP A 8 -16.88 18.32 9.79
N ARG A 9 -16.12 18.90 10.73
CA ARG A 9 -14.90 19.65 10.41
C ARG A 9 -13.85 18.79 9.74
N CYS A 10 -13.66 17.57 10.22
CA CYS A 10 -12.75 16.63 9.60
C CYS A 10 -13.24 16.18 8.21
N TYR A 11 -14.55 15.96 8.04
CA TYR A 11 -15.15 15.59 6.76
C TYR A 11 -15.03 16.72 5.72
N TRP A 12 -15.29 17.97 6.11
CA TRP A 12 -15.10 19.14 5.24
C TRP A 12 -13.63 19.40 4.93
N ALA A 13 -12.73 19.17 5.88
CA ALA A 13 -11.28 19.25 5.65
C ALA A 13 -10.77 18.13 4.73
N ALA A 14 -11.37 16.95 4.77
CA ALA A 14 -11.08 15.85 3.85
C ALA A 14 -11.66 16.12 2.46
N PHE A 15 -12.90 16.62 2.36
CA PHE A 15 -13.53 16.97 1.10
C PHE A 15 -12.84 18.15 0.39
N GLY A 16 -12.48 19.19 1.15
CA GLY A 16 -11.66 20.29 0.65
C GLY A 16 -10.27 19.82 0.21
N ARG A 17 -9.71 18.79 0.87
CA ARG A 17 -8.47 18.14 0.42
C ARG A 17 -8.68 17.39 -0.89
N VAL A 18 -9.75 16.60 -1.05
CA VAL A 18 -10.06 15.90 -2.31
C VAL A 18 -10.22 16.86 -3.49
N ILE A 19 -10.88 18.01 -3.29
CA ILE A 19 -10.94 19.06 -4.32
C ILE A 19 -9.53 19.59 -4.62
N SER A 20 -8.75 19.91 -3.59
CA SER A 20 -7.37 20.37 -3.75
C SER A 20 -6.44 19.32 -4.38
N GLU A 21 -6.72 18.02 -4.23
CA GLU A 21 -5.95 16.92 -4.84
C GLU A 21 -6.16 16.92 -6.35
N ASN A 22 -7.41 17.03 -6.80
CA ASN A 22 -7.73 17.11 -8.22
C ASN A 22 -7.11 18.37 -8.85
N ASP A 23 -7.23 19.53 -8.20
CA ASP A 23 -6.63 20.77 -8.67
C ASP A 23 -5.10 20.69 -8.69
N SER A 24 -4.49 20.09 -7.66
CA SER A 24 -3.05 19.87 -7.55
C SER A 24 -2.50 18.91 -8.62
N ALA A 25 -3.22 17.82 -8.88
CA ALA A 25 -2.88 16.87 -9.93
C ALA A 25 -3.00 17.52 -11.32
N GLN A 26 -4.05 18.30 -11.57
CA GLN A 26 -4.24 19.06 -12.82
C GLN A 26 -3.20 20.18 -12.99
N ALA A 27 -2.78 20.82 -11.89
CA ALA A 27 -1.70 21.81 -11.86
C ALA A 27 -0.29 21.18 -11.96
N ASN A 28 -0.21 19.86 -12.12
CA ASN A 28 1.03 19.08 -12.19
C ASN A 28 1.97 19.28 -10.98
N HIS A 29 1.42 19.59 -9.80
CA HIS A 29 2.20 19.66 -8.56
C HIS A 29 2.71 18.27 -8.16
N THR A 30 3.97 18.20 -7.76
CA THR A 30 4.53 16.97 -7.18
C THR A 30 3.80 16.59 -5.88
N ALA A 31 3.76 15.30 -5.55
CA ALA A 31 3.14 14.84 -4.31
C ALA A 31 3.85 15.41 -3.06
N ALA A 32 5.13 15.75 -3.16
CA ALA A 32 5.87 16.42 -2.09
C ALA A 32 5.35 17.84 -1.82
N LEU A 33 5.08 18.61 -2.88
CA LEU A 33 4.47 19.94 -2.73
C LEU A 33 3.07 19.86 -2.15
N PHE A 34 2.27 18.89 -2.60
CA PHE A 34 0.94 18.65 -2.06
C PHE A 34 0.97 18.24 -0.58
N ALA A 35 1.88 17.34 -0.19
CA ALA A 35 2.08 16.94 1.20
C ALA A 35 2.46 18.15 2.07
N ALA A 36 3.35 19.02 1.59
CA ALA A 36 3.73 20.25 2.28
C ALA A 36 2.54 21.21 2.47
N GLN A 37 1.68 21.37 1.45
CA GLN A 37 0.43 22.15 1.56
C GLN A 37 -0.54 21.56 2.60
N CYS A 38 -0.56 20.23 2.71
CA CYS A 38 -1.30 19.50 3.74
C CYS A 38 -0.65 19.56 5.14
N LYS A 39 0.46 20.30 5.30
CA LYS A 39 1.26 20.38 6.53
C LYS A 39 1.85 19.03 6.97
N ILE A 40 2.13 18.16 5.99
CA ILE A 40 2.80 16.87 6.17
C ILE A 40 4.27 17.06 5.79
N SER A 41 5.12 17.32 6.78
CA SER A 41 6.54 17.66 6.55
C SER A 41 7.53 16.58 6.98
N SER A 42 7.11 15.59 7.76
CA SER A 42 7.97 14.53 8.33
C SER A 42 7.65 13.14 7.78
N GLY A 43 7.10 13.08 6.57
CA GLY A 43 6.57 11.87 5.95
C GLY A 43 5.09 11.61 6.27
N ILE A 44 4.49 10.72 5.49
CA ILE A 44 3.07 10.38 5.59
C ILE A 44 2.91 9.45 6.80
N SER A 45 2.15 9.83 7.82
CA SER A 45 1.87 8.89 8.91
C SER A 45 0.77 7.90 8.51
N GLY A 46 0.63 6.81 9.26
CA GLY A 46 -0.51 5.88 9.13
C GLY A 46 -1.86 6.46 9.55
N TYR A 47 -1.94 7.76 9.82
CA TYR A 47 -3.19 8.45 10.08
C TYR A 47 -3.93 8.69 8.76
N VAL A 48 -5.17 8.22 8.67
CA VAL A 48 -5.96 8.24 7.42
C VAL A 48 -6.06 9.62 6.75
N TYR A 49 -6.05 10.72 7.51
CA TYR A 49 -6.09 12.09 6.97
C TYR A 49 -4.76 12.55 6.36
N HIS A 50 -3.68 11.81 6.59
CA HIS A 50 -2.41 11.98 5.89
C HIS A 50 -2.35 11.00 4.70
N THR A 51 -2.71 9.73 4.94
CA THR A 51 -2.63 8.65 3.95
C THR A 51 -3.52 8.88 2.73
N VAL A 52 -4.83 9.06 2.93
CA VAL A 52 -5.81 9.06 1.83
C VAL A 52 -5.57 10.21 0.85
N PRO A 53 -5.41 11.47 1.29
CA PRO A 53 -5.21 12.59 0.38
C PRO A 53 -4.00 12.42 -0.53
N VAL A 54 -2.88 11.98 0.06
CA VAL A 54 -1.63 11.84 -0.69
C VAL A 54 -1.70 10.66 -1.64
N VAL A 55 -2.30 9.54 -1.23
CA VAL A 55 -2.51 8.38 -2.11
C VAL A 55 -3.40 8.73 -3.31
N VAL A 56 -4.51 9.43 -3.08
CA VAL A 56 -5.41 9.86 -4.17
C VAL A 56 -4.68 10.83 -5.11
N GLN A 57 -3.92 11.77 -4.58
CA GLN A 57 -3.15 12.71 -5.39
C GLN A 57 -2.10 12.00 -6.27
N VAL A 58 -1.34 11.06 -5.71
CA VAL A 58 -0.37 10.25 -6.47
C VAL A 58 -1.07 9.40 -7.53
N TRP A 59 -2.21 8.79 -7.19
CA TRP A 59 -3.01 8.03 -8.15
C TRP A 59 -3.50 8.91 -9.32
N LEU A 60 -4.02 10.11 -9.05
CA LEU A 60 -4.47 11.05 -10.07
C LEU A 60 -3.33 11.49 -11.00
N ARG A 61 -2.10 11.59 -10.50
CA ARG A 61 -0.89 11.88 -11.30
C ARG A 61 -0.44 10.70 -12.14
N HIS A 62 -0.57 9.48 -11.63
CA HIS A 62 0.05 8.28 -12.21
C HIS A 62 -0.94 7.17 -12.55
N GLN A 63 -2.07 7.51 -13.14
CA GLN A 63 -3.14 6.54 -13.43
C GLN A 63 -2.69 5.34 -14.27
N ARG A 64 -1.64 5.49 -15.08
CA ARG A 64 -1.16 4.46 -16.02
C ARG A 64 0.26 3.95 -15.74
N SER A 65 0.98 4.57 -14.80
CA SER A 65 2.37 4.20 -14.50
C SER A 65 2.48 3.68 -13.07
N TYR A 66 2.46 2.35 -12.93
CA TYR A 66 2.59 1.69 -11.63
C TYR A 66 3.93 2.01 -10.96
N ARG A 67 5.02 1.97 -11.74
CA ARG A 67 6.37 2.23 -11.23
C ARG A 67 6.51 3.64 -10.68
N ASP A 68 6.14 4.64 -11.49
CA ASP A 68 6.33 6.04 -11.10
C ASP A 68 5.51 6.40 -9.86
N ALA A 69 4.29 5.86 -9.75
CA ALA A 69 3.45 6.04 -8.57
C ALA A 69 4.08 5.48 -7.29
N ILE A 70 4.58 4.24 -7.35
CA ILE A 70 5.18 3.57 -6.19
C ILE A 70 6.51 4.23 -5.81
N GLU A 71 7.32 4.63 -6.79
CA GLU A 71 8.56 5.36 -6.52
C GLU A 71 8.28 6.74 -5.91
N GLU A 72 7.27 7.47 -6.40
CA GLU A 72 6.91 8.78 -5.86
C GLU A 72 6.37 8.68 -4.42
N ILE A 73 5.42 7.77 -4.16
CA ILE A 73 4.82 7.65 -2.81
C ILE A 73 5.85 7.21 -1.76
N VAL A 74 6.76 6.28 -2.10
CA VAL A 74 7.80 5.80 -1.18
C VAL A 74 8.81 6.91 -0.87
N ARG A 75 9.15 7.76 -1.85
CA ARG A 75 10.06 8.90 -1.64
C ARG A 75 9.52 9.95 -0.66
N LEU A 76 8.20 9.98 -0.42
CA LEU A 76 7.61 10.87 0.58
C LEU A 76 7.89 10.44 2.02
N GLY A 77 8.30 9.18 2.25
CA GLY A 77 8.65 8.66 3.56
C GLY A 77 7.47 8.52 4.53
N GLY A 78 7.78 8.10 5.76
CA GLY A 78 6.78 7.76 6.78
C GLY A 78 6.30 6.31 6.66
N ASP A 79 4.99 6.10 6.67
CA ASP A 79 4.28 4.83 6.51
C ASP A 79 4.22 4.43 5.03
N THR A 80 5.40 4.11 4.50
CA THR A 80 5.61 3.85 3.07
C THR A 80 4.99 2.54 2.60
N ASP A 81 4.90 1.52 3.46
CA ASP A 81 4.31 0.22 3.13
C ASP A 81 2.79 0.34 2.98
N THR A 82 2.10 1.00 3.92
CA THR A 82 0.65 1.20 3.82
C THR A 82 0.29 2.07 2.62
N THR A 83 0.99 3.19 2.43
CA THR A 83 0.70 4.12 1.33
C THR A 83 0.99 3.49 -0.04
N ALA A 84 2.12 2.76 -0.19
CA ALA A 84 2.45 2.04 -1.41
C ALA A 84 1.45 0.90 -1.70
N ALA A 85 1.00 0.15 -0.68
CA ALA A 85 0.02 -0.90 -0.84
C ALA A 85 -1.34 -0.36 -1.35
N ILE A 86 -1.81 0.77 -0.80
CA ILE A 86 -3.08 1.36 -1.23
C ILE A 86 -2.98 1.91 -2.67
N VAL A 87 -1.98 2.76 -2.97
CA VAL A 87 -1.84 3.33 -4.32
C VAL A 87 -1.55 2.24 -5.37
N GLY A 88 -0.76 1.23 -5.00
CA GLY A 88 -0.49 0.07 -5.84
C GLY A 88 -1.74 -0.76 -6.12
N GLY A 89 -2.62 -0.94 -5.13
CA GLY A 89 -3.91 -1.61 -5.34
C GLY A 89 -4.80 -0.86 -6.33
N ILE A 90 -4.90 0.47 -6.19
CA ILE A 90 -5.73 1.31 -7.06
C ILE A 90 -5.19 1.30 -8.50
N ILE A 91 -3.91 1.59 -8.69
CA ILE A 91 -3.30 1.64 -10.04
C ILE A 91 -3.24 0.24 -10.65
N GLY A 92 -2.86 -0.77 -9.85
CA GLY A 92 -2.78 -2.17 -10.29
C GLY A 92 -4.11 -2.70 -10.82
N ALA A 93 -5.23 -2.31 -10.21
CA ALA A 93 -6.57 -2.63 -10.72
C ALA A 93 -6.86 -1.99 -12.09
N GLY A 94 -6.31 -0.81 -12.37
CA GLY A 94 -6.49 -0.10 -13.64
C GLY A 94 -5.56 -0.58 -14.76
N VAL A 95 -4.29 -0.82 -14.46
CA VAL A 95 -3.28 -1.22 -15.48
C VAL A 95 -3.22 -2.73 -15.72
N GLY A 96 -3.81 -3.53 -14.83
CA GLY A 96 -3.77 -4.98 -14.89
C GLY A 96 -2.38 -5.57 -14.68
N THR A 97 -2.27 -6.89 -14.81
CA THR A 97 -1.00 -7.61 -14.57
C THR A 97 0.10 -7.27 -15.58
N SER A 98 -0.26 -6.84 -16.79
CA SER A 98 0.68 -6.42 -17.83
C SER A 98 1.34 -5.06 -17.54
N GLY A 99 0.69 -4.21 -16.75
CA GLY A 99 1.23 -2.91 -16.32
C GLY A 99 2.14 -2.97 -15.09
N LEU A 100 2.29 -4.14 -14.46
CA LEU A 100 3.16 -4.33 -13.30
C LEU A 100 4.62 -4.53 -13.75
N PRO A 101 5.61 -3.91 -13.06
CA PRO A 101 7.02 -4.11 -13.38
C PRO A 101 7.45 -5.58 -13.17
N LYS A 102 7.91 -6.22 -14.24
CA LYS A 102 8.27 -7.65 -14.23
C LYS A 102 9.44 -7.95 -13.29
N ASP A 103 10.41 -7.04 -13.21
CA ASP A 103 11.55 -7.13 -12.31
C ASP A 103 11.13 -7.13 -10.84
N TRP A 104 10.11 -6.35 -10.48
CA TRP A 104 9.56 -6.33 -9.12
C TRP A 104 8.80 -7.63 -8.81
N LEU A 105 7.99 -8.12 -9.75
CA LEU A 105 7.29 -9.40 -9.60
C LEU A 105 8.27 -10.57 -9.46
N ASN A 106 9.34 -10.59 -10.25
CA ASN A 106 10.37 -11.63 -10.19
C ASN A 106 11.20 -11.57 -8.89
N SER A 107 11.26 -10.40 -8.25
CA SER A 107 11.96 -10.20 -6.97
C SER A 107 11.05 -10.44 -5.76
N LEU A 108 9.74 -10.62 -5.96
CA LEU A 108 8.78 -10.82 -4.89
C LEU A 108 8.92 -12.23 -4.32
N TYR A 109 9.44 -12.32 -3.09
CA TYR A 109 9.57 -13.58 -2.37
C TYR A 109 8.61 -13.65 -1.18
N GLU A 110 7.48 -14.28 -1.39
CA GLU A 110 6.48 -14.55 -0.35
C GLU A 110 6.02 -16.01 -0.47
N TYR A 111 6.62 -16.89 0.33
CA TYR A 111 6.18 -18.28 0.45
C TYR A 111 5.26 -18.41 1.68
N PRO A 112 4.18 -19.22 1.66
CA PRO A 112 3.66 -19.98 0.52
C PRO A 112 2.70 -19.20 -0.40
N ARG A 113 2.55 -17.89 -0.20
CA ARG A 113 1.65 -17.04 -1.00
C ARG A 113 2.37 -16.50 -2.25
N THR A 114 2.72 -17.41 -3.16
CA THR A 114 3.46 -17.07 -4.37
C THR A 114 2.65 -16.12 -5.27
N VAL A 115 3.30 -15.57 -6.30
CA VAL A 115 2.64 -14.72 -7.31
C VAL A 115 1.47 -15.46 -7.97
N GLU A 116 1.62 -16.75 -8.25
CA GLU A 116 0.57 -17.61 -8.82
C GLU A 116 -0.60 -17.79 -7.85
N TRP A 117 -0.31 -17.95 -6.55
CA TRP A 117 -1.35 -18.02 -5.51
C TRP A 117 -2.11 -16.70 -5.42
N MET A 118 -1.42 -15.54 -5.47
CA MET A 118 -2.04 -14.22 -5.46
C MET A 118 -2.89 -13.97 -6.71
N LYS A 119 -2.46 -14.42 -7.90
CA LYS A 119 -3.26 -14.39 -9.13
C LYS A 119 -4.54 -15.20 -8.98
N SER A 120 -4.41 -16.44 -8.49
CA SER A 120 -5.56 -17.33 -8.23
C SER A 120 -6.54 -16.69 -7.24
N LEU A 121 -6.03 -15.97 -6.23
CA LEU A 121 -6.86 -15.26 -5.26
C LEU A 121 -7.66 -14.14 -5.92
N GLY A 122 -7.03 -13.38 -6.81
CA GLY A 122 -7.69 -12.33 -7.60
C GLY A 122 -8.78 -12.88 -8.51
N GLU A 123 -8.52 -13.99 -9.21
CA GLU A 123 -9.50 -14.67 -10.07
C GLU A 123 -10.71 -15.16 -9.27
N ARG A 124 -10.48 -15.82 -8.13
CA ARG A 124 -11.56 -16.26 -7.24
C ARG A 124 -12.38 -15.09 -6.68
N LEU A 125 -11.73 -13.99 -6.31
CA LEU A 125 -12.41 -12.79 -5.83
C LEU A 125 -13.31 -12.20 -6.93
N PHE A 126 -12.83 -12.16 -8.18
CA PHE A 126 -13.61 -11.72 -9.32
C PHE A 126 -14.82 -12.63 -9.57
N GLU A 127 -14.65 -13.96 -9.52
CA GLU A 127 -15.76 -14.92 -9.67
C GLU A 127 -16.84 -14.75 -8.60
N VAL A 128 -16.44 -14.61 -7.33
CA VAL A 128 -17.37 -14.36 -6.22
C VAL A 128 -18.09 -13.02 -6.41
N SER A 129 -17.36 -11.97 -6.79
CA SER A 129 -17.92 -10.64 -7.00
C SER A 129 -18.89 -10.58 -8.19
N SER A 130 -18.65 -11.35 -9.25
CA SER A 130 -19.45 -11.34 -10.48
C SER A 130 -20.65 -12.28 -10.41
N SER A 131 -20.51 -13.44 -9.78
CA SER A 131 -21.57 -14.46 -9.69
C SER A 131 -22.45 -14.33 -8.44
N GLY A 132 -21.98 -13.63 -7.40
CA GLY A 132 -22.63 -13.57 -6.10
C GLY A 132 -22.65 -14.90 -5.33
N LYS A 133 -21.99 -15.95 -5.86
CA LYS A 133 -21.91 -17.26 -5.22
C LYS A 133 -20.69 -17.31 -4.31
N ASN A 134 -20.93 -17.66 -3.04
CA ASN A 134 -19.86 -17.86 -2.08
C ASN A 134 -18.96 -19.03 -2.51
N GLN A 135 -17.65 -18.81 -2.46
CA GLN A 135 -16.64 -19.85 -2.64
C GLN A 135 -15.80 -20.01 -1.38
N LEU A 136 -15.21 -21.19 -1.21
CA LEU A 136 -14.25 -21.43 -0.15
C LEU A 136 -12.95 -20.64 -0.38
N PRO A 137 -12.22 -20.25 0.68
CA PRO A 137 -10.93 -19.60 0.54
C PRO A 137 -9.94 -20.51 -0.18
N LEU A 138 -8.94 -19.92 -0.84
CA LEU A 138 -7.86 -20.70 -1.43
C LEU A 138 -7.05 -21.41 -0.34
N PRO A 139 -6.71 -22.69 -0.53
CA PRO A 139 -5.90 -23.41 0.44
C PRO A 139 -4.52 -22.78 0.57
N LEU A 140 -4.00 -22.81 1.78
CA LEU A 140 -2.64 -22.40 2.11
C LEU A 140 -1.90 -23.59 2.71
N SER A 141 -0.63 -23.73 2.35
CA SER A 141 0.21 -24.78 2.91
C SER A 141 0.53 -24.46 4.37
N ILE A 142 -0.21 -25.10 5.30
CA ILE A 142 0.04 -24.97 6.74
C ILE A 142 1.46 -25.45 7.11
N PRO A 143 1.96 -26.61 6.61
CA PRO A 143 3.34 -27.00 6.86
C PRO A 143 4.35 -25.97 6.31
N GLY A 144 4.08 -25.41 5.12
CA GLY A 144 4.91 -24.37 4.53
C GLY A 144 4.96 -23.09 5.36
N LEU A 145 3.82 -22.66 5.92
CA LEU A 145 3.75 -21.52 6.84
C LEU A 145 4.55 -21.75 8.12
N LEU A 146 4.45 -22.95 8.70
CA LEU A 146 5.19 -23.30 9.92
C LEU A 146 6.70 -23.29 9.65
N VAL A 147 7.15 -23.94 8.57
CA VAL A 147 8.57 -23.95 8.18
C VAL A 147 9.10 -22.54 7.99
N ARG A 148 8.38 -21.69 7.24
CA ARG A 148 8.79 -20.30 7.04
C ARG A 148 8.87 -19.52 8.34
N ASN A 149 7.86 -19.64 9.21
CA ASN A 149 7.83 -18.92 10.48
C ASN A 149 8.98 -19.36 11.40
N VAL A 150 9.32 -20.65 11.43
CA VAL A 150 10.47 -21.17 12.18
C VAL A 150 11.78 -20.61 11.61
N LEU A 151 11.96 -20.63 10.28
CA LEU A 151 13.16 -20.05 9.65
C LEU A 151 13.28 -18.55 9.96
N PHE A 152 12.19 -17.80 9.85
CA PHE A 152 12.19 -16.37 10.18
C PHE A 152 12.52 -16.12 11.65
N LEU A 153 11.94 -16.92 12.57
CA LEU A 153 12.25 -16.84 13.99
C LEU A 153 13.73 -17.09 14.27
N LEU A 154 14.33 -18.10 13.62
CA LEU A 154 15.76 -18.39 13.76
C LEU A 154 16.63 -17.22 13.27
N ILE A 155 16.27 -16.57 12.16
CA ILE A 155 16.96 -15.38 11.65
C ILE A 155 16.85 -14.22 12.66
N VAL A 156 15.65 -13.96 13.18
CA VAL A 156 15.41 -12.87 14.15
C VAL A 156 16.18 -13.12 15.44
N LEU A 157 16.14 -14.35 15.98
CA LEU A 157 16.90 -14.71 17.18
C LEU A 157 18.40 -14.60 16.94
N GLY A 158 18.91 -15.10 15.81
CA GLY A 158 20.32 -14.98 15.45
C GLY A 158 20.78 -13.52 15.36
N HIS A 159 19.98 -12.64 14.75
CA HIS A 159 20.25 -11.20 14.70
C HIS A 159 20.16 -10.54 16.09
N GLY A 160 19.18 -10.94 16.90
CA GLY A 160 19.03 -10.49 18.28
C GLY A 160 20.25 -10.83 19.13
N PHE A 161 20.68 -12.10 19.13
CA PHE A 161 21.87 -12.55 19.84
C PHE A 161 23.14 -11.89 19.31
N ARG A 162 23.28 -11.71 17.99
CA ARG A 162 24.40 -10.97 17.40
C ARG A 162 24.50 -9.55 17.98
N ARG A 163 23.37 -8.86 18.15
CA ARG A 163 23.32 -7.51 18.73
C ARG A 163 23.67 -7.46 20.22
N LEU A 164 23.63 -8.58 20.93
CA LEU A 164 24.02 -8.67 22.34
C LEU A 164 25.52 -8.94 22.54
N LEU A 165 26.22 -9.39 21.50
CA LEU A 165 27.67 -9.60 21.57
C LEU A 165 28.41 -8.25 21.41
N PRO A 166 29.52 -8.03 22.13
CA PRO A 166 30.34 -6.82 21.96
C PRO A 166 30.83 -6.69 20.51
N PRO A 167 31.02 -5.47 19.98
CA PRO A 167 31.67 -5.29 18.69
C PRO A 167 33.16 -5.65 18.85
N TYR A 168 33.52 -6.87 18.50
CA TYR A 168 34.91 -7.30 18.33
C TYR A 168 35.38 -6.98 16.91
#